data_AF-A0A3B9T3L6-F1
#
_entry.id   AF-A0A3B9T3L6-F1
#
_cell.length_a   1.000
_cell.length_b   1.000
_cell.length_c   1.000
_cell.angle_alpha   90.00
_cell.angle_beta   90.00
_cell.angle_gamma   90.00
#
_symmetry.space_group_name_H-M   'P 1'
#
loop_
_entity.id
_entity.type
_entity.pdbx_description
1 polymer ?
#
loop_
_entity_poly.entity_id
_entity_poly.type
_entity_poly.pdbx_seq_one_letter_code
_entity_poly.pdbx_strand_id
1 'polypeptide(L)'
;RRYPDKDADAALEEILREVERSPKRRSFLDDDDEDNTPAPRRRAASSPENRRSAAEDVPRRTRTSSEDDLSDSERRAAQSAANREAREQQNARRTMQNHPVLEGAARKPAPRQQQRELSPERPARPAQPQRSAQQQRRSTAEGAPQSRQAARRPANASAQRADNAQSRNRSSAQRPNGQRRGSRAAVKRRASRWRIGLLIYIIIFFLVIMFLMHRLWGYLGEYEASRPQYTIDGYVTHLNSGFYSSMIRQKVDQIPVSNYETADTIASTLVVDAPEEAEYTWSKNSTDYSDDNPSYYVRCNNAPIATVTLQKVGTTEKFGFPIWRAMEPESLIEVASEPAYDLEITIPSGASVMVNGQAVPLAEMTDCDSHIQLDETALNYAEQPMAQRVQISGLYVAPEVKAFDNLGNQLEARTVPDASETHQVYVFEPKDEVTPDADLENRMDELTKAYINYMINKDLATWDNLNYLENYLIIGSSAQQKLRSMVSDVGWNNPYTERVDKVLEISHYKMYSDDVYTCESHFELQLTNNVVNDYIGTVRWTMIKTAGGWKAAAFEMLSSGDNTEQIQEDAPEDTAEPAAENGEAAEPADAAAEPTT
;
A
#
# COMPACT_ATOMS: atom_id res chain seq x y z
N ARG A 1 36.95 -9.52 35.93
CA ARG A 1 36.59 -9.65 37.37
C ARG A 1 35.34 -8.82 37.58
N ARG A 2 34.29 -9.30 38.27
CA ARG A 2 33.13 -8.45 38.59
C ARG A 2 33.52 -7.47 39.71
N TYR A 3 33.28 -6.19 39.51
CA TYR A 3 32.91 -5.27 40.59
C TYR A 3 31.37 -5.19 40.58
N PRO A 4 30.71 -5.03 41.75
CA PRO A 4 29.29 -4.74 41.80
C PRO A 4 29.09 -3.22 41.71
N ASP A 5 28.43 -2.75 40.66
CA ASP A 5 28.00 -1.36 40.57
C ASP A 5 26.62 -1.26 41.25
N LYS A 6 26.61 -0.78 42.49
CA LYS A 6 25.39 -0.70 43.32
C LYS A 6 25.01 0.73 43.71
N ASP A 7 25.92 1.67 43.49
CA ASP A 7 25.77 3.05 43.93
C ASP A 7 25.29 3.94 42.75
N ALA A 8 25.49 3.50 41.49
CA ALA A 8 24.96 4.16 40.31
C ALA A 8 23.43 4.02 40.18
N ASP A 9 22.88 2.81 40.31
CA ASP A 9 21.43 2.55 40.21
C ASP A 9 20.62 3.37 41.24
N ALA A 10 21.16 3.52 42.45
CA ALA A 10 20.54 4.29 43.53
C ALA A 10 20.44 5.79 43.19
N ALA A 11 21.49 6.37 42.60
CA ALA A 11 21.48 7.76 42.16
C ALA A 11 20.49 7.98 40.99
N LEU A 12 20.30 6.98 40.13
CA LEU A 12 19.34 7.06 39.02
C LEU A 12 17.88 7.03 39.52
N GLU A 13 17.57 6.16 40.50
CA GLU A 13 16.23 6.12 41.13
C GLU A 13 15.88 7.40 41.90
N GLU A 14 16.86 8.07 42.50
CA GLU A 14 16.64 9.33 43.23
C GLU A 14 16.35 10.50 42.26
N ILE A 15 17.07 10.58 41.13
CA ILE A 15 16.80 11.56 40.07
C ILE A 15 15.40 11.36 39.47
N LEU A 16 14.98 10.13 39.20
CA LEU A 16 13.66 9.83 38.62
C LEU A 16 12.52 10.21 39.57
N ARG A 17 12.65 9.95 40.88
CA ARG A 17 11.61 10.33 41.88
C ARG A 17 11.42 11.83 42.03
N GLU A 18 12.44 12.64 41.77
CA GLU A 18 12.33 14.10 41.91
C GLU A 18 11.68 14.75 40.67
N VAL A 19 11.77 14.12 39.50
CA VAL A 19 11.06 14.54 38.28
C VAL A 19 9.54 14.38 38.42
N GLU A 20 9.06 13.29 39.03
CA GLU A 20 7.62 13.03 39.24
C GLU A 20 6.94 14.01 40.22
N ARG A 21 7.71 14.83 40.95
CA ARG A 21 7.20 15.68 42.05
C ARG A 21 6.85 17.11 41.66
N SER A 22 7.06 17.54 40.43
CA SER A 22 6.71 18.90 39.99
C SER A 22 5.21 19.05 39.66
N PRO A 23 4.42 19.85 40.42
CA PRO A 23 2.98 19.94 40.22
C PRO A 23 2.60 20.81 39.02
N LYS A 24 1.66 20.31 38.20
CA LYS A 24 1.06 21.05 37.08
C LYS A 24 0.43 22.36 37.54
N ARG A 25 0.84 23.50 36.98
CA ARG A 25 0.10 24.76 37.11
C ARG A 25 -1.16 24.72 36.24
N ARG A 26 -2.32 24.97 36.86
CA ARG A 26 -3.53 25.40 36.14
C ARG A 26 -3.35 26.86 35.70
N SER A 27 -3.85 27.19 34.51
CA SER A 27 -4.37 28.52 34.19
C SER A 27 -5.89 28.48 34.33
N PHE A 28 -6.47 29.56 34.85
CA PHE A 28 -7.89 29.71 35.16
C PHE A 28 -8.21 31.21 35.11
N LEU A 29 -9.14 31.57 34.24
CA LEU A 29 -9.88 32.85 34.08
C LEU A 29 -10.98 32.47 33.07
N ASP A 30 -12.26 32.43 33.44
CA ASP A 30 -13.15 33.58 33.73
C ASP A 30 -13.33 34.42 32.44
N ASP A 31 -14.44 34.34 31.69
CA ASP A 31 -15.85 34.73 31.97
C ASP A 31 -16.09 36.26 31.96
N ASP A 32 -17.37 36.64 31.82
CA ASP A 32 -17.91 38.00 31.55
C ASP A 32 -17.71 38.50 30.08
N ASP A 33 -18.63 39.21 29.41
CA ASP A 33 -19.88 39.84 29.89
C ASP A 33 -20.98 40.07 28.80
N GLU A 34 -22.10 40.64 29.25
CA GLU A 34 -23.45 40.87 28.65
C GLU A 34 -23.66 41.41 27.20
N ASP A 35 -24.72 40.85 26.58
CA ASP A 35 -25.89 41.48 25.92
C ASP A 35 -25.79 42.89 25.27
N ASN A 36 -26.06 42.95 23.94
CA ASN A 36 -27.02 43.93 23.41
C ASN A 36 -27.60 43.60 22.02
N THR A 37 -28.92 43.75 21.87
CA THR A 37 -29.60 43.89 20.57
C THR A 37 -30.36 45.22 20.54
N PRO A 38 -30.40 45.95 19.41
CA PRO A 38 -31.73 46.24 18.87
C PRO A 38 -31.83 46.32 17.33
N ALA A 39 -32.91 45.76 16.79
CA ALA A 39 -33.37 46.03 15.42
C ALA A 39 -34.37 47.21 15.37
N PRO A 40 -34.39 48.02 14.29
CA PRO A 40 -35.44 49.01 14.06
C PRO A 40 -36.68 48.42 13.36
N ARG A 41 -37.86 49.01 13.62
CA ARG A 41 -39.18 48.54 13.11
C ARG A 41 -39.84 49.54 12.15
N ARG A 42 -40.53 49.00 11.13
CA ARG A 42 -41.79 49.49 10.49
C ARG A 42 -41.85 50.90 9.86
N ARG A 43 -42.21 50.94 8.57
CA ARG A 43 -43.48 51.48 7.98
C ARG A 43 -43.49 51.11 6.48
N ALA A 44 -44.54 50.61 5.80
CA ALA A 44 -46.02 50.73 5.85
C ALA A 44 -46.60 51.82 4.92
N ALA A 45 -47.75 51.51 4.28
CA ALA A 45 -48.43 52.19 3.15
C ALA A 45 -47.76 51.99 1.76
N SER A 46 -48.48 51.92 0.62
CA SER A 46 -49.93 51.74 0.37
C SER A 46 -50.22 51.30 -1.09
N SER A 47 -51.40 50.69 -1.32
CA SER A 47 -52.01 50.34 -2.63
C SER A 47 -52.66 51.59 -3.32
N PRO A 48 -53.34 51.54 -4.51
CA PRO A 48 -53.69 50.41 -5.39
C PRO A 48 -53.62 50.66 -6.94
N GLU A 49 -54.09 49.67 -7.71
CA GLU A 49 -54.81 49.72 -9.01
C GLU A 49 -54.40 50.68 -10.17
N ASN A 50 -54.33 50.10 -11.39
CA ASN A 50 -55.30 50.48 -12.43
C ASN A 50 -55.57 49.32 -13.44
N ARG A 51 -56.71 49.39 -14.15
CA ARG A 51 -57.15 48.46 -15.21
C ARG A 51 -57.27 49.19 -16.55
N ARG A 52 -57.08 48.44 -17.66
CA ARG A 52 -57.74 48.52 -19.01
C ARG A 52 -56.73 48.28 -20.16
N SER A 53 -57.10 47.86 -21.37
CA SER A 53 -58.19 46.98 -21.89
C SER A 53 -58.15 47.06 -23.42
N ALA A 54 -58.20 45.92 -24.13
CA ALA A 54 -58.43 45.80 -25.59
C ALA A 54 -57.33 46.45 -26.49
N ALA A 55 -57.24 46.17 -27.81
CA ALA A 55 -58.06 45.30 -28.67
C ALA A 55 -57.19 44.55 -29.71
N GLU A 56 -57.86 43.72 -30.53
CA GLU A 56 -57.34 42.95 -31.65
C GLU A 56 -56.69 43.81 -32.77
N ASP A 57 -55.78 43.21 -33.55
CA ASP A 57 -55.78 43.37 -35.01
C ASP A 57 -55.25 42.10 -35.72
N VAL A 58 -55.66 41.86 -36.97
CA VAL A 58 -55.41 40.62 -37.73
C VAL A 58 -55.22 40.89 -39.22
N PRO A 59 -54.08 40.48 -39.81
CA PRO A 59 -53.98 40.25 -41.26
C PRO A 59 -54.15 38.77 -41.63
N ARG A 60 -54.82 38.52 -42.77
CA ARG A 60 -55.05 37.19 -43.34
C ARG A 60 -53.84 36.64 -44.11
N ARG A 61 -53.77 35.30 -44.13
CA ARG A 61 -53.21 34.44 -45.19
C ARG A 61 -53.02 35.12 -46.57
N THR A 62 -51.83 34.95 -47.15
CA THR A 62 -51.64 34.69 -48.58
C THR A 62 -51.31 33.21 -48.81
N ARG A 63 -51.44 32.71 -50.04
CA ARG A 63 -51.27 31.28 -50.39
C ARG A 63 -50.61 31.13 -51.77
N THR A 64 -49.36 30.71 -51.78
CA THR A 64 -48.55 30.27 -52.93
C THR A 64 -47.63 29.16 -52.39
N SER A 65 -47.69 27.90 -52.81
CA SER A 65 -47.45 27.31 -54.15
C SER A 65 -45.96 27.24 -54.52
N SER A 66 -45.60 26.18 -55.25
CA SER A 66 -44.27 25.82 -55.79
C SER A 66 -43.14 25.62 -54.76
N GLU A 67 -42.89 24.34 -54.47
CA GLU A 67 -41.52 23.78 -54.42
C GLU A 67 -40.86 23.89 -55.81
N ASP A 68 -39.56 23.54 -55.89
CA ASP A 68 -38.70 23.63 -57.09
C ASP A 68 -38.47 25.04 -57.67
N ASP A 69 -37.48 25.76 -57.11
CA ASP A 69 -36.58 26.62 -57.90
C ASP A 69 -35.23 26.89 -57.19
N LEU A 70 -34.53 25.82 -56.79
CA LEU A 70 -33.12 25.89 -56.36
C LEU A 70 -32.21 26.00 -57.58
N SER A 71 -31.38 27.04 -57.65
CA SER A 71 -30.66 27.39 -58.88
C SER A 71 -29.67 26.32 -59.31
N ASP A 72 -29.49 26.19 -60.62
CA ASP A 72 -28.57 25.21 -61.22
C ASP A 72 -27.11 25.47 -60.79
N SER A 73 -26.78 26.70 -60.39
CA SER A 73 -25.51 27.08 -59.74
C SER A 73 -25.37 26.53 -58.32
N GLU A 74 -26.42 26.57 -57.49
CA GLU A 74 -26.39 26.07 -56.11
C GLU A 74 -26.36 24.53 -56.09
N ARG A 75 -27.14 23.87 -56.96
CA ARG A 75 -27.09 22.41 -57.15
C ARG A 75 -25.68 21.96 -57.53
N ARG A 76 -25.00 22.67 -58.45
CA ARG A 76 -23.60 22.39 -58.84
C ARG A 76 -22.60 22.68 -57.71
N ALA A 77 -22.82 23.73 -56.90
CA ALA A 77 -21.97 24.02 -55.75
C ALA A 77 -22.05 22.90 -54.70
N ALA A 78 -23.24 22.49 -54.30
CA ALA A 78 -23.46 21.37 -53.37
C ALA A 78 -22.86 20.05 -53.89
N GLN A 79 -23.09 19.73 -55.18
CA GLN A 79 -22.50 18.56 -55.83
C GLN A 79 -20.95 18.61 -55.83
N SER A 80 -20.34 19.80 -55.93
CA SER A 80 -18.88 19.96 -55.89
C SER A 80 -18.29 19.79 -54.48
N ALA A 81 -19.04 20.18 -53.44
CA ALA A 81 -18.65 19.97 -52.04
C ALA A 81 -18.70 18.48 -51.66
N ALA A 82 -19.81 17.80 -51.94
CA ALA A 82 -19.96 16.37 -51.66
C ALA A 82 -18.91 15.51 -52.41
N ASN A 83 -18.58 15.86 -53.66
CA ASN A 83 -17.52 15.20 -54.43
C ASN A 83 -16.11 15.47 -53.89
N ARG A 84 -15.92 16.50 -53.07
CA ARG A 84 -14.65 16.81 -52.41
C ARG A 84 -14.50 15.99 -51.12
N GLU A 85 -15.52 16.00 -50.26
CA GLU A 85 -15.55 15.18 -49.04
C GLU A 85 -15.41 13.69 -49.36
N ALA A 86 -16.11 13.19 -50.38
CA ALA A 86 -16.00 11.80 -50.83
C ALA A 86 -14.56 11.43 -51.25
N ARG A 87 -13.82 12.36 -51.86
CA ARG A 87 -12.40 12.16 -52.23
C ARG A 87 -11.48 12.21 -51.03
N GLU A 88 -11.74 13.09 -50.08
CA GLU A 88 -10.95 13.23 -48.85
C GLU A 88 -11.14 11.98 -47.95
N GLN A 89 -12.36 11.47 -47.81
CA GLN A 89 -12.66 10.17 -47.17
C GLN A 89 -12.03 8.98 -47.90
N GLN A 90 -12.07 8.96 -49.24
CA GLN A 90 -11.47 7.88 -50.03
C GLN A 90 -9.92 7.88 -49.96
N ASN A 91 -9.31 9.06 -49.82
CA ASN A 91 -7.88 9.18 -49.53
C ASN A 91 -7.55 8.73 -48.09
N ALA A 92 -8.35 9.08 -47.10
CA ALA A 92 -8.16 8.63 -45.71
C ALA A 92 -8.23 7.10 -45.58
N ARG A 93 -9.17 6.44 -46.28
CA ARG A 93 -9.23 4.97 -46.35
C ARG A 93 -7.99 4.36 -47.02
N ARG A 94 -7.39 5.05 -48.00
CA ARG A 94 -6.13 4.63 -48.66
C ARG A 94 -4.88 4.80 -47.81
N THR A 95 -4.83 5.75 -46.87
CA THR A 95 -3.75 5.82 -45.88
C THR A 95 -3.88 4.73 -44.82
N MET A 96 -5.10 4.40 -44.39
CA MET A 96 -5.32 3.30 -43.43
C MET A 96 -4.98 1.91 -44.00
N GLN A 97 -5.25 1.65 -45.29
CA GLN A 97 -5.01 0.32 -45.89
C GLN A 97 -3.54 -0.04 -46.17
N ASN A 98 -2.58 0.86 -45.94
CA ASN A 98 -1.16 0.64 -46.26
C ASN A 98 -0.22 0.45 -45.06
N HIS A 99 -0.75 0.29 -43.84
CA HIS A 99 0.03 -0.14 -42.68
C HIS A 99 -0.06 -1.65 -42.48
N PRO A 100 1.06 -2.41 -42.50
CA PRO A 100 1.05 -3.82 -42.14
C PRO A 100 0.88 -3.99 -40.62
N VAL A 101 -0.04 -4.87 -40.22
CA VAL A 101 -0.25 -5.24 -38.82
C VAL A 101 0.94 -6.07 -38.32
N LEU A 102 1.50 -5.68 -37.17
CA LEU A 102 2.41 -6.51 -36.39
C LEU A 102 1.78 -6.79 -35.03
N GLU A 103 1.32 -8.03 -34.87
CA GLU A 103 0.68 -8.53 -33.66
C GLU A 103 1.75 -8.86 -32.60
N GLY A 104 1.67 -8.20 -31.43
CA GLY A 104 2.80 -8.03 -30.51
C GLY A 104 2.69 -8.76 -29.18
N ALA A 105 2.83 -10.09 -29.16
CA ALA A 105 2.90 -10.86 -27.91
C ALA A 105 4.26 -10.64 -27.18
N ALA A 106 4.28 -9.74 -26.19
CA ALA A 106 5.50 -9.28 -25.54
C ALA A 106 6.06 -10.26 -24.47
N ARG A 107 7.00 -11.14 -24.88
CA ARG A 107 7.89 -11.84 -23.92
C ARG A 107 9.21 -11.07 -23.73
N LYS A 108 9.65 -10.92 -22.47
CA LYS A 108 10.87 -10.20 -22.07
C LYS A 108 12.15 -10.78 -22.73
N PRO A 109 13.01 -9.97 -23.36
CA PRO A 109 14.35 -10.39 -23.76
C PRO A 109 15.38 -10.15 -22.65
N ALA A 110 16.24 -11.14 -22.37
CA ALA A 110 17.43 -10.96 -21.54
C ALA A 110 18.64 -10.56 -22.41
N PRO A 111 19.59 -9.75 -21.90
CA PRO A 111 20.73 -9.29 -22.69
C PRO A 111 21.74 -10.42 -22.94
N ARG A 112 22.34 -10.45 -24.14
CA ARG A 112 23.51 -11.30 -24.42
C ARG A 112 24.61 -10.55 -25.16
N GLN A 113 25.84 -10.89 -24.79
CA GLN A 113 27.06 -10.19 -25.19
C GLN A 113 27.42 -10.47 -26.65
N GLN A 114 28.09 -9.50 -27.29
CA GLN A 114 28.76 -9.72 -28.56
C GLN A 114 30.00 -10.61 -28.36
N GLN A 115 30.02 -11.80 -28.96
CA GLN A 115 31.24 -12.49 -29.36
C GLN A 115 31.03 -13.14 -30.72
N ARG A 116 32.07 -13.11 -31.55
CA ARG A 116 32.06 -13.65 -32.91
C ARG A 116 33.42 -14.29 -33.23
N GLU A 117 33.43 -15.63 -33.29
CA GLU A 117 34.32 -16.48 -34.10
C GLU A 117 35.86 -16.42 -33.78
N LEU A 118 36.68 -17.50 -33.81
CA LEU A 118 36.48 -18.93 -34.12
C LEU A 118 37.69 -19.78 -33.62
N SER A 119 37.46 -20.79 -32.76
CA SER A 119 38.22 -22.07 -32.64
C SER A 119 39.76 -22.05 -32.33
N PRO A 120 40.51 -23.19 -32.29
CA PRO A 120 40.54 -24.08 -31.12
C PRO A 120 41.95 -24.59 -30.67
N GLU A 121 41.95 -25.54 -29.71
CA GLU A 121 43.01 -26.51 -29.32
C GLU A 121 44.15 -26.17 -28.31
N ARG A 122 44.03 -26.83 -27.14
CA ARG A 122 45.03 -27.57 -26.32
C ARG A 122 46.37 -26.95 -25.80
N PRO A 123 46.97 -27.51 -24.73
CA PRO A 123 48.01 -26.82 -23.94
C PRO A 123 49.43 -27.46 -23.99
N ALA A 124 50.46 -26.66 -23.66
CA ALA A 124 51.32 -26.84 -22.45
C ALA A 124 52.79 -26.35 -22.58
N ARG A 125 53.29 -25.74 -21.48
CA ARG A 125 54.70 -25.74 -21.01
C ARG A 125 55.72 -24.82 -21.75
N PRO A 126 56.97 -24.60 -21.24
CA PRO A 126 57.30 -23.25 -20.71
C PRO A 126 58.67 -22.64 -21.12
N ALA A 127 58.86 -21.33 -20.85
CA ALA A 127 60.20 -20.70 -20.76
C ALA A 127 60.22 -19.46 -19.85
N GLN A 128 61.38 -19.20 -19.23
CA GLN A 128 61.82 -17.90 -18.67
C GLN A 128 62.98 -17.37 -19.59
N PRO A 129 63.86 -16.40 -19.22
CA PRO A 129 63.82 -15.32 -18.20
C PRO A 129 64.36 -13.95 -18.72
N GLN A 130 64.15 -12.87 -17.94
CA GLN A 130 65.07 -11.72 -17.70
C GLN A 130 64.48 -10.90 -16.53
N ARG A 131 65.16 -10.63 -15.38
CA ARG A 131 66.36 -9.79 -15.10
C ARG A 131 66.14 -8.33 -15.54
N SER A 132 66.27 -7.31 -14.68
CA SER A 132 67.21 -7.07 -13.55
C SER A 132 66.48 -6.65 -12.25
N ALA A 133 66.92 -6.98 -11.02
CA ALA A 133 68.00 -6.37 -10.21
C ALA A 133 67.79 -4.84 -9.99
N GLN A 134 67.78 -4.27 -8.78
CA GLN A 134 68.70 -4.34 -7.61
C GLN A 134 67.98 -3.76 -6.34
N GLN A 135 68.37 -3.90 -5.06
CA GLN A 135 69.39 -4.71 -4.38
C GLN A 135 69.05 -4.86 -2.86
N GLN A 136 68.91 -6.10 -2.35
CA GLN A 136 69.56 -6.66 -1.13
C GLN A 136 69.39 -6.01 0.28
N ARG A 137 69.44 -6.72 1.42
CA ARG A 137 69.68 -8.17 1.70
C ARG A 137 69.26 -8.58 3.13
N ARG A 138 68.74 -9.82 3.28
CA ARG A 138 69.05 -10.90 4.29
C ARG A 138 69.11 -10.56 5.79
N SER A 139 68.81 -11.47 6.73
CA SER A 139 68.16 -12.81 6.76
C SER A 139 67.90 -13.16 8.26
N THR A 140 67.21 -14.21 8.70
CA THR A 140 67.14 -15.60 8.20
C THR A 140 65.91 -16.33 8.77
N ALA A 141 65.40 -17.33 8.05
CA ALA A 141 64.45 -18.33 8.53
C ALA A 141 65.19 -19.42 9.37
N GLU A 142 64.62 -20.47 9.96
CA GLU A 142 63.25 -20.98 10.12
C GLU A 142 63.27 -22.02 11.26
N GLY A 143 62.13 -22.38 11.89
CA GLY A 143 62.14 -23.44 12.92
C GLY A 143 60.86 -23.61 13.74
N ALA A 144 60.00 -24.54 13.32
CA ALA A 144 58.90 -25.11 14.10
C ALA A 144 59.40 -26.31 14.96
N PRO A 145 58.58 -27.03 15.79
CA PRO A 145 57.12 -26.98 15.91
C PRO A 145 56.54 -27.15 17.34
N GLN A 146 55.22 -27.35 17.42
CA GLN A 146 54.43 -27.97 18.52
C GLN A 146 54.34 -27.22 19.87
N SER A 147 53.33 -27.43 20.73
CA SER A 147 51.85 -27.46 20.62
C SER A 147 51.27 -28.00 21.94
N ARG A 148 50.07 -27.53 22.39
CA ARG A 148 49.30 -28.03 23.57
C ARG A 148 49.95 -27.70 24.94
N GLN A 149 49.23 -27.56 26.08
CA GLN A 149 47.78 -27.54 26.38
C GLN A 149 47.48 -26.88 27.76
N ALA A 150 46.22 -26.96 28.23
CA ALA A 150 45.61 -26.51 29.50
C ALA A 150 44.95 -25.10 29.44
N ALA A 151 43.63 -24.91 29.53
CA ALA A 151 42.49 -25.67 30.08
C ALA A 151 42.60 -25.90 31.61
N ARG A 152 41.88 -25.17 32.47
CA ARG A 152 40.42 -25.18 32.81
C ARG A 152 40.03 -26.25 33.86
N ARG A 153 39.45 -25.74 34.96
CA ARG A 153 38.60 -26.38 36.01
C ARG A 153 39.27 -27.33 37.06
N PRO A 154 38.78 -27.30 38.33
CA PRO A 154 39.11 -28.25 39.40
C PRO A 154 37.94 -29.21 39.73
N ALA A 155 38.22 -30.27 40.52
CA ALA A 155 37.23 -30.90 41.41
C ALA A 155 37.87 -31.78 42.53
N ASN A 156 37.42 -31.56 43.77
CA ASN A 156 37.17 -32.53 44.85
C ASN A 156 38.28 -33.41 45.50
N ALA A 157 37.89 -33.88 46.70
CA ALA A 157 38.31 -35.10 47.40
C ALA A 157 39.72 -35.16 48.03
N SER A 158 39.73 -34.75 49.30
CA SER A 158 40.54 -35.32 50.40
C SER A 158 40.80 -36.83 50.36
N ALA A 159 42.02 -37.25 50.73
CA ALA A 159 42.28 -38.13 51.89
C ALA A 159 43.80 -38.31 52.16
N GLN A 160 44.16 -38.59 53.42
CA GLN A 160 45.39 -39.28 53.91
C GLN A 160 46.76 -38.65 53.52
N ARG A 161 47.54 -38.10 54.47
CA ARG A 161 48.36 -38.73 55.55
C ARG A 161 49.74 -39.25 55.08
N ALA A 162 50.70 -39.22 56.02
CA ALA A 162 52.05 -39.81 55.99
C ALA A 162 53.16 -39.09 55.17
N ASP A 163 53.90 -38.24 55.89
CA ASP A 163 55.34 -38.37 56.15
C ASP A 163 56.41 -38.41 55.03
N ASN A 164 57.38 -37.49 55.18
CA ASN A 164 58.83 -37.67 55.03
C ASN A 164 59.39 -38.53 53.87
N ALA A 165 59.97 -37.86 52.85
CA ALA A 165 61.39 -38.06 52.52
C ALA A 165 61.95 -37.01 51.52
N GLN A 166 62.62 -35.99 52.04
CA GLN A 166 63.84 -35.46 51.42
C GLN A 166 65.04 -36.19 52.09
N SER A 167 66.13 -36.57 51.43
CA SER A 167 66.56 -36.30 50.05
C SER A 167 67.58 -37.34 49.50
N ARG A 168 67.56 -37.53 48.17
CA ARG A 168 68.72 -37.71 47.26
C ARG A 168 69.98 -38.48 47.72
N ASN A 169 70.25 -39.56 46.98
CA ASN A 169 71.52 -39.89 46.31
C ASN A 169 72.87 -39.74 47.09
N ARG A 170 73.38 -40.91 47.51
CA ARG A 170 74.75 -41.42 47.17
C ARG A 170 75.31 -40.79 45.88
N SER A 171 76.59 -40.53 45.60
CA SER A 171 77.93 -40.86 46.13
C SER A 171 78.93 -40.37 45.05
N SER A 172 80.27 -40.25 45.17
CA SER A 172 81.25 -40.42 46.26
C SER A 172 82.65 -39.93 45.79
N ALA A 173 83.63 -39.93 46.73
CA ALA A 173 85.10 -39.80 46.57
C ALA A 173 85.67 -38.35 46.55
N GLN A 174 86.80 -38.02 47.22
CA GLN A 174 87.66 -38.81 48.13
C GLN A 174 88.25 -37.90 49.26
N ARG A 175 88.80 -38.52 50.32
CA ARG A 175 89.46 -37.93 51.54
C ARG A 175 90.90 -37.42 51.28
N PRO A 176 91.64 -36.80 52.25
CA PRO A 176 91.37 -36.45 53.67
C PRO A 176 91.45 -34.90 53.93
N ASN A 177 91.71 -34.26 55.09
CA ASN A 177 92.02 -34.61 56.51
C ASN A 177 91.63 -33.41 57.46
N GLY A 178 92.07 -33.38 58.73
CA GLY A 178 92.54 -32.09 59.33
C GLY A 178 91.88 -31.48 60.59
N GLN A 179 91.62 -32.25 61.65
CA GLN A 179 91.51 -31.81 63.08
C GLN A 179 90.62 -30.61 63.56
N ARG A 180 89.70 -30.96 64.49
CA ARG A 180 89.39 -30.31 65.80
C ARG A 180 88.61 -28.98 65.91
N ARG A 181 87.34 -29.14 66.34
CA ARG A 181 86.59 -28.39 67.40
C ARG A 181 86.83 -26.87 67.57
N GLY A 182 85.79 -26.08 67.27
CA GLY A 182 85.59 -24.72 67.78
C GLY A 182 84.14 -24.26 67.57
N SER A 183 83.56 -23.49 68.49
CA SER A 183 82.13 -23.12 68.47
C SER A 183 81.90 -21.61 68.63
N ARG A 184 81.04 -21.00 67.77
CA ARG A 184 79.96 -20.03 68.14
C ARG A 184 79.48 -19.16 66.95
N ALA A 185 78.19 -18.81 67.03
CA ALA A 185 77.52 -17.57 66.60
C ALA A 185 77.58 -17.11 65.11
N ALA A 186 76.40 -16.73 64.59
CA ALA A 186 76.25 -16.09 63.29
C ALA A 186 76.52 -14.57 63.35
N VAL A 187 77.36 -14.07 62.44
CA VAL A 187 77.68 -12.63 62.35
C VAL A 187 76.66 -11.91 61.48
N LYS A 188 75.65 -11.31 62.11
CA LYS A 188 74.61 -10.50 61.45
C LYS A 188 75.22 -9.16 60.98
N ARG A 189 75.75 -9.12 59.74
CA ARG A 189 76.33 -7.92 59.12
C ARG A 189 75.28 -6.79 59.09
N ARG A 190 75.45 -5.76 59.95
CA ARG A 190 74.58 -4.59 59.97
C ARG A 190 74.71 -3.82 58.66
N ALA A 191 73.60 -3.57 57.97
CA ALA A 191 73.60 -2.64 56.84
C ALA A 191 74.01 -1.24 57.32
N SER A 192 74.84 -0.54 56.54
CA SER A 192 75.22 0.85 56.86
C SER A 192 73.98 1.73 56.94
N ARG A 193 73.92 2.62 57.94
CA ARG A 193 72.82 3.57 58.16
C ARG A 193 72.49 4.38 56.89
N TRP A 194 73.50 4.69 56.07
CA TRP A 194 73.34 5.35 54.77
C TRP A 194 72.47 4.54 53.79
N ARG A 195 72.63 3.21 53.72
CA ARG A 195 71.80 2.34 52.86
C ARG A 195 70.36 2.26 53.34
N ILE A 196 70.13 2.37 54.65
CA ILE A 196 68.79 2.38 55.24
C ILE A 196 68.09 3.71 54.92
N GLY A 197 68.79 4.85 55.08
CA GLY A 197 68.27 6.16 54.68
C GLY A 197 67.96 6.25 53.18
N LEU A 198 68.87 5.75 52.32
CA LEU A 198 68.64 5.66 50.88
C LEU A 198 67.42 4.81 50.52
N LEU A 199 67.23 3.67 51.20
CA LEU A 199 66.10 2.77 50.95
C LEU A 199 64.76 3.39 51.42
N ILE A 200 64.75 4.17 52.52
CA ILE A 200 63.58 4.96 52.94
C ILE A 200 63.28 6.06 51.91
N TYR A 201 64.29 6.79 51.43
CA TYR A 201 64.13 7.80 50.38
C TYR A 201 63.55 7.19 49.09
N ILE A 202 64.05 6.03 48.66
CA ILE A 202 63.53 5.30 47.50
C ILE A 202 62.06 4.89 47.70
N ILE A 203 61.67 4.41 48.89
CA ILE A 203 60.27 4.08 49.19
C ILE A 203 59.38 5.33 49.10
N ILE A 204 59.78 6.45 49.70
CA ILE A 204 59.01 7.71 49.64
C ILE A 204 58.90 8.20 48.19
N PHE A 205 59.97 8.13 47.41
CA PHE A 205 59.98 8.48 45.99
C PHE A 205 59.04 7.58 45.16
N PHE A 206 59.02 6.26 45.43
CA PHE A 206 58.06 5.35 44.81
C PHE A 206 56.61 5.63 45.22
N LEU A 207 56.34 6.01 46.46
CA LEU A 207 54.99 6.41 46.90
C LEU A 207 54.52 7.69 46.19
N VAL A 208 55.41 8.68 46.03
CA VAL A 208 55.13 9.89 45.24
C VAL A 208 54.87 9.55 43.78
N ILE A 209 55.69 8.69 43.15
CA ILE A 209 55.46 8.23 41.78
C ILE A 209 54.14 7.47 41.64
N MET A 210 53.79 6.58 42.57
CA MET A 210 52.50 5.87 42.55
C MET A 210 51.32 6.83 42.69
N PHE A 211 51.42 7.86 43.54
CA PHE A 211 50.39 8.89 43.68
C PHE A 211 50.24 9.72 42.39
N LEU A 212 51.34 10.19 41.79
CA LEU A 212 51.31 10.89 40.51
C LEU A 212 50.73 10.00 39.40
N MET A 213 51.14 8.74 39.32
CA MET A 213 50.65 7.79 38.31
C MET A 213 49.15 7.51 38.49
N HIS A 214 48.66 7.40 39.73
CA HIS A 214 47.23 7.24 40.01
C HIS A 214 46.41 8.50 39.66
N ARG A 215 46.91 9.70 39.99
CA ARG A 215 46.27 10.98 39.59
C ARG A 215 46.30 11.15 38.06
N LEU A 216 47.36 10.71 37.38
CA LEU A 216 47.48 10.70 35.92
C LEU A 216 46.50 9.71 35.26
N TRP A 217 46.33 8.51 35.84
CA TRP A 217 45.31 7.55 35.38
C TRP A 217 43.88 8.11 35.53
N GLY A 218 43.58 8.79 36.65
CA GLY A 218 42.30 9.49 36.82
C GLY A 218 42.11 10.62 35.79
N TYR A 219 43.17 11.38 35.51
CA TYR A 219 43.16 12.45 34.50
C TYR A 219 42.93 11.88 33.09
N LEU A 220 43.61 10.79 32.71
CA LEU A 220 43.40 10.11 31.43
C LEU A 220 41.97 9.55 31.32
N GLY A 221 41.45 8.92 32.38
CA GLY A 221 40.11 8.35 32.38
C GLY A 221 39.01 9.40 32.20
N GLU A 222 39.05 10.52 32.95
CA GLU A 222 38.10 11.61 32.75
C GLU A 222 38.33 12.35 31.42
N TYR A 223 39.58 12.49 30.95
CA TYR A 223 39.89 13.08 29.65
C TYR A 223 39.33 12.25 28.49
N GLU A 224 39.53 10.93 28.50
CA GLU A 224 39.00 10.01 27.50
C GLU A 224 37.47 10.08 27.51
N ALA A 225 36.82 9.88 28.67
CA ALA A 225 35.36 9.96 28.80
C ALA A 225 34.76 11.31 28.39
N SER A 226 35.50 12.43 28.51
CA SER A 226 35.06 13.77 28.08
C SER A 226 35.07 14.02 26.58
N ARG A 227 35.56 13.07 25.77
CA ARG A 227 35.60 13.25 24.31
C ARG A 227 34.19 13.10 23.72
N PRO A 228 33.75 14.03 22.83
CA PRO A 228 32.50 13.93 22.07
C PRO A 228 32.21 12.53 21.50
N GLN A 229 33.26 11.84 21.07
CA GLN A 229 33.21 10.51 20.49
C GLN A 229 32.52 9.46 21.39
N TYR A 230 32.75 9.43 22.71
CA TYR A 230 32.09 8.45 23.58
C TYR A 230 30.62 8.78 23.84
N THR A 231 30.24 10.06 23.75
CA THR A 231 28.85 10.49 23.91
C THR A 231 28.00 10.08 22.71
N ILE A 232 28.49 10.23 21.48
CA ILE A 232 27.77 9.75 20.28
C ILE A 232 27.78 8.21 20.19
N ASP A 233 28.86 7.55 20.61
CA ASP A 233 28.94 6.08 20.65
C ASP A 233 27.92 5.47 21.63
N GLY A 234 27.80 6.06 22.82
CA GLY A 234 26.76 5.71 23.79
C GLY A 234 25.34 6.03 23.32
N TYR A 235 25.14 7.17 22.65
CA TYR A 235 23.84 7.52 22.05
C TYR A 235 23.40 6.48 21.01
N VAL A 236 24.28 6.13 20.07
CA VAL A 236 23.98 5.14 19.01
C VAL A 236 23.75 3.74 19.58
N THR A 237 24.52 3.35 20.60
CA THR A 237 24.33 2.06 21.32
C THR A 237 22.97 1.97 22.04
N HIS A 238 22.30 3.10 22.28
CA HIS A 238 20.99 3.18 22.92
C HIS A 238 19.84 3.58 21.97
N LEU A 239 20.08 3.62 20.66
CA LEU A 239 19.00 3.79 19.68
C LEU A 239 18.09 2.55 19.67
N ASN A 240 16.78 2.80 19.56
CA ASN A 240 15.76 1.76 19.44
C ASN A 240 15.39 1.52 17.96
N SER A 241 14.68 0.42 17.69
CA SER A 241 14.21 0.08 16.34
C SER A 241 13.33 1.18 15.72
N GLY A 242 12.52 1.86 16.52
CA GLY A 242 11.64 2.95 16.08
C GLY A 242 12.34 4.26 15.69
N PHE A 243 13.66 4.39 15.87
CA PHE A 243 14.40 5.61 15.50
C PHE A 243 14.32 5.90 14.00
N TYR A 244 14.45 4.89 13.13
CA TYR A 244 14.29 5.08 11.69
C TYR A 244 12.89 5.61 11.34
N SER A 245 11.84 5.03 11.93
CA SER A 245 10.45 5.46 11.74
C SER A 245 10.17 6.88 12.25
N SER A 246 10.82 7.33 13.35
CA SER A 246 10.68 8.72 13.80
C SER A 246 11.39 9.72 12.89
N MET A 247 12.50 9.33 12.26
CA MET A 247 13.19 10.15 11.26
C MET A 247 12.40 10.24 9.93
N ILE A 248 11.59 9.25 9.59
CA ILE A 248 10.61 9.34 8.50
C ILE A 248 9.47 10.29 8.89
N ARG A 249 8.84 10.10 10.05
CA ARG A 249 7.75 10.97 10.54
C ARG A 249 8.13 12.45 10.53
N GLN A 250 9.28 12.80 11.10
CA GLN A 250 9.81 14.17 11.12
C GLN A 250 9.96 14.80 9.71
N LYS A 251 10.03 13.99 8.64
CA LYS A 251 10.03 14.46 7.25
C LYS A 251 8.63 14.49 6.63
N VAL A 252 7.80 13.47 6.87
CA VAL A 252 6.42 13.44 6.37
C VAL A 252 5.58 14.57 6.99
N ASP A 253 5.85 14.94 8.24
CA ASP A 253 5.28 16.12 8.92
C ASP A 253 5.65 17.48 8.24
N GLN A 254 6.59 17.49 7.28
CA GLN A 254 6.99 18.66 6.48
C GLN A 254 6.44 18.62 5.04
N ILE A 255 5.79 17.52 4.64
CA ILE A 255 5.15 17.36 3.33
C ILE A 255 3.73 17.96 3.38
N PRO A 256 3.27 18.68 2.34
CA PRO A 256 1.86 19.07 2.25
C PRO A 256 0.99 17.82 2.02
N VAL A 257 0.36 17.34 3.08
CA VAL A 257 -0.56 16.19 3.06
C VAL A 257 -1.96 16.62 2.58
N SER A 258 -2.63 15.77 1.80
CA SER A 258 -4.02 15.97 1.36
C SER A 258 -5.00 15.93 2.54
N ASN A 259 -6.14 16.63 2.44
CA ASN A 259 -7.24 16.53 3.42
C ASN A 259 -7.76 15.08 3.60
N TYR A 260 -7.49 14.22 2.62
CA TYR A 260 -7.92 12.83 2.55
C TYR A 260 -6.83 11.82 2.94
N GLU A 261 -5.73 12.27 3.55
CA GLU A 261 -4.65 11.42 4.07
C GLU A 261 -4.17 11.90 5.44
N THR A 262 -3.34 11.11 6.11
CA THR A 262 -2.64 11.55 7.33
C THR A 262 -1.15 11.29 7.22
N ALA A 263 -0.34 12.10 7.92
CA ALA A 263 1.11 11.88 8.00
C ALA A 263 1.44 10.49 8.58
N ASP A 264 0.62 9.96 9.50
CA ASP A 264 0.72 8.57 9.99
C ASP A 264 0.49 7.53 8.88
N THR A 265 -0.58 7.69 8.07
CA THR A 265 -0.89 6.80 6.95
C THR A 265 0.25 6.81 5.93
N ILE A 266 0.67 8.00 5.50
CA ILE A 266 1.74 8.20 4.52
C ILE A 266 3.07 7.64 5.07
N ALA A 267 3.43 7.94 6.31
CA ALA A 267 4.64 7.39 6.95
C ALA A 267 4.57 5.87 7.25
N SER A 268 3.41 5.22 7.05
CA SER A 268 3.26 3.76 7.14
C SER A 268 3.31 3.07 5.78
N THR A 269 2.83 3.71 4.71
CA THR A 269 2.86 3.17 3.34
C THR A 269 4.15 3.53 2.59
N LEU A 270 4.71 4.73 2.82
CA LEU A 270 6.04 5.12 2.32
C LEU A 270 7.19 4.52 3.14
N VAL A 271 6.92 3.48 3.93
CA VAL A 271 7.97 2.64 4.52
C VAL A 271 8.63 1.86 3.39
N VAL A 272 9.69 2.44 2.82
CA VAL A 272 10.84 1.63 2.40
C VAL A 272 11.26 0.85 3.64
N ASP A 273 11.17 -0.48 3.58
CA ASP A 273 11.33 -1.38 4.72
C ASP A 273 12.44 -0.92 5.66
N ALA A 274 12.07 -0.53 6.88
CA ALA A 274 13.01 -0.30 7.96
C ALA A 274 13.76 -1.63 8.14
N PRO A 275 15.05 -1.74 7.76
CA PRO A 275 15.65 -3.04 7.47
C PRO A 275 15.61 -3.91 8.73
N GLU A 276 15.13 -5.15 8.60
CA GLU A 276 14.87 -6.05 9.74
C GLU A 276 16.09 -6.19 10.68
N GLU A 277 17.29 -6.12 10.11
CA GLU A 277 18.57 -5.95 10.80
C GLU A 277 19.13 -4.52 10.60
N ALA A 278 18.51 -3.54 11.25
CA ALA A 278 18.94 -2.13 11.21
C ALA A 278 20.20 -1.88 12.06
N GLU A 279 21.39 -1.97 11.47
CA GLU A 279 22.65 -1.64 12.14
C GLU A 279 22.87 -0.12 12.14
N TYR A 280 22.67 0.50 13.30
CA TYR A 280 22.98 1.91 13.52
C TYR A 280 24.48 2.12 13.77
N THR A 281 25.09 3.01 13.00
CA THR A 281 26.49 3.43 13.11
C THR A 281 26.58 4.96 13.03
N TRP A 282 27.74 5.54 13.31
CA TRP A 282 27.95 6.99 13.17
C TRP A 282 29.21 7.33 12.39
N SER A 283 29.22 8.51 11.76
CA SER A 283 30.42 9.13 11.21
C SER A 283 30.48 10.62 11.56
N LYS A 284 31.67 11.21 11.55
CA LYS A 284 31.85 12.64 11.81
C LYS A 284 31.23 13.45 10.65
N ASN A 285 30.35 14.41 10.95
CA ASN A 285 29.90 15.37 9.95
C ASN A 285 31.05 16.34 9.65
N SER A 286 31.72 16.19 8.51
CA SER A 286 32.86 17.04 8.12
C SER A 286 32.47 18.46 7.70
N THR A 287 31.18 18.73 7.51
CA THR A 287 30.66 20.03 7.05
C THR A 287 30.42 20.96 8.24
N ASP A 288 29.69 20.49 9.25
CA ASP A 288 29.17 21.35 10.33
C ASP A 288 29.81 21.09 11.71
N TYR A 289 30.71 20.10 11.82
CA TYR A 289 31.42 19.86 13.08
C TYR A 289 32.36 21.03 13.41
N SER A 290 32.25 21.51 14.65
CA SER A 290 33.26 22.34 15.32
C SER A 290 33.67 21.70 16.65
N ASP A 291 34.77 22.13 17.25
CA ASP A 291 35.20 21.60 18.56
C ASP A 291 34.31 22.11 19.73
N ASP A 292 33.56 23.21 19.53
CA ASP A 292 32.56 23.72 20.48
C ASP A 292 31.16 23.11 20.26
N ASN A 293 30.78 22.84 19.00
CA ASN A 293 29.57 22.10 18.63
C ASN A 293 29.92 20.89 17.73
N PRO A 294 30.24 19.72 18.32
CA PRO A 294 30.51 18.48 17.59
C PRO A 294 29.27 17.96 16.84
N SER A 295 29.35 17.79 15.51
CA SER A 295 28.27 17.25 14.68
C SER A 295 28.62 15.88 14.08
N TYR A 296 27.63 14.98 14.04
CA TYR A 296 27.77 13.59 13.59
C TYR A 296 26.60 13.16 12.72
N TYR A 297 26.87 12.35 11.70
CA TYR A 297 25.84 11.64 10.96
C TYR A 297 25.54 10.30 11.63
N VAL A 298 24.29 10.06 12.01
CA VAL A 298 23.78 8.71 12.31
C VAL A 298 23.44 8.03 10.99
N ARG A 299 23.86 6.77 10.85
CA ARG A 299 23.69 5.97 9.63
C ARG A 299 22.99 4.67 9.97
N CYS A 300 22.02 4.25 9.16
CA CYS A 300 21.46 2.90 9.17
C CYS A 300 21.96 2.18 7.93
N ASN A 301 22.51 0.96 8.09
CA ASN A 301 23.04 0.13 7.00
C ASN A 301 23.94 0.91 6.01
N ASN A 302 24.80 1.77 6.58
CA ASN A 302 25.73 2.68 5.91
C ASN A 302 25.11 3.83 5.07
N ALA A 303 23.79 4.06 5.08
CA ALA A 303 23.16 5.28 4.56
C ALA A 303 22.97 6.32 5.69
N PRO A 304 23.24 7.62 5.49
CA PRO A 304 22.97 8.65 6.51
C PRO A 304 21.46 8.86 6.65
N ILE A 305 20.95 8.87 7.88
CA ILE A 305 19.52 9.03 8.18
C ILE A 305 19.21 10.24 9.06
N ALA A 306 20.18 10.72 9.83
CA ALA A 306 20.03 11.91 10.68
C ALA A 306 21.38 12.58 10.98
N THR A 307 21.34 13.87 11.29
CA THR A 307 22.42 14.62 11.95
C THR A 307 22.13 14.70 13.44
N VAL A 308 23.13 14.43 14.28
CA VAL A 308 23.10 14.64 15.74
C VAL A 308 24.24 15.57 16.12
N THR A 309 23.89 16.72 16.69
CA THR A 309 24.84 17.69 17.23
C THR A 309 24.93 17.54 18.75
N LEU A 310 26.14 17.62 19.30
CA LEU A 310 26.38 17.55 20.74
C LEU A 310 26.54 18.96 21.32
N GLN A 311 25.86 19.23 22.44
CA GLN A 311 26.01 20.47 23.21
C GLN A 311 26.79 20.22 24.49
N LYS A 312 27.67 21.15 24.85
CA LYS A 312 28.37 21.16 26.14
C LYS A 312 27.45 21.63 27.26
N VAL A 313 27.08 20.73 28.16
CA VAL A 313 26.13 20.99 29.28
C VAL A 313 26.81 21.26 30.62
N GLY A 314 28.14 21.11 30.71
CA GLY A 314 28.89 21.38 31.94
C GLY A 314 30.35 20.97 31.86
N THR A 315 30.97 20.77 33.03
CA THR A 315 32.36 20.29 33.17
C THR A 315 32.54 19.37 34.38
N THR A 316 33.48 18.41 34.33
CA THR A 316 33.77 17.52 35.47
C THR A 316 34.40 18.26 36.65
N GLU A 317 34.00 17.94 37.87
CA GLU A 317 34.43 18.64 39.10
C GLU A 317 35.94 18.51 39.40
N LYS A 318 36.55 17.38 39.00
CA LYS A 318 37.90 16.98 39.43
C LYS A 318 39.03 17.50 38.54
N PHE A 319 38.70 17.88 37.31
CA PHE A 319 39.65 18.29 36.27
C PHE A 319 39.12 19.33 35.27
N GLY A 320 37.81 19.64 35.25
CA GLY A 320 37.23 20.69 34.40
C GLY A 320 36.97 20.31 32.94
N PHE A 321 37.00 19.02 32.60
CA PHE A 321 36.76 18.55 31.23
C PHE A 321 35.28 18.71 30.81
N PRO A 322 34.97 18.96 29.53
CA PRO A 322 33.59 19.16 29.08
C PRO A 322 32.71 17.92 29.29
N ILE A 323 31.44 18.16 29.61
CA ILE A 323 30.38 17.14 29.62
C ILE A 323 29.45 17.45 28.44
N TRP A 324 29.20 16.46 27.59
CA TRP A 324 28.39 16.59 26.37
C TRP A 324 27.02 15.94 26.53
N ARG A 325 26.05 16.44 25.79
CA ARG A 325 24.71 15.86 25.62
C ARG A 325 24.35 15.86 24.13
N ALA A 326 23.76 14.79 23.64
CA ALA A 326 23.15 14.78 22.30
C ALA A 326 21.91 15.69 22.29
N MET A 327 21.82 16.56 21.30
CA MET A 327 20.61 17.32 21.01
C MET A 327 19.58 16.43 20.29
N GLU A 328 18.41 16.99 20.02
CA GLU A 328 17.40 16.34 19.18
C GLU A 328 17.96 16.11 17.76
N PRO A 329 17.73 14.92 17.15
CA PRO A 329 18.21 14.61 15.81
C PRO A 329 17.46 15.38 14.72
N GLU A 330 18.20 15.79 13.69
CA GLU A 330 17.65 16.35 12.44
C GLU A 330 17.68 15.28 11.35
N SER A 331 16.52 14.82 10.90
CA SER A 331 16.42 13.80 9.84
C SER A 331 17.05 14.26 8.53
N LEU A 332 17.77 13.34 7.89
CA LEU A 332 18.37 13.47 6.56
C LEU A 332 17.67 12.57 5.53
N ILE A 333 16.57 11.89 5.91
CA ILE A 333 15.84 11.02 4.98
C ILE A 333 15.18 11.89 3.91
N GLU A 334 15.49 11.59 2.64
CA GLU A 334 14.78 12.14 1.48
C GLU A 334 13.60 11.21 1.18
N VAL A 335 12.40 11.62 1.58
CA VAL A 335 11.15 10.96 1.15
C VAL A 335 10.90 11.38 -0.29
N ALA A 336 11.59 10.74 -1.23
CA ALA A 336 11.60 11.05 -2.66
C ALA A 336 10.33 10.61 -3.41
N SER A 337 9.20 10.57 -2.71
CA SER A 337 7.89 10.28 -3.28
C SER A 337 7.24 11.58 -3.73
N GLU A 338 6.97 11.69 -5.02
CA GLU A 338 5.90 12.54 -5.51
C GLU A 338 4.57 11.79 -5.25
N PRO A 339 3.44 12.49 -5.00
CA PRO A 339 2.15 11.82 -4.88
C PRO A 339 1.80 11.19 -6.23
N ALA A 340 1.27 9.96 -6.19
CA ALA A 340 1.15 9.10 -7.35
C ALA A 340 -0.30 8.75 -7.71
N TYR A 341 -1.26 9.05 -6.84
CA TYR A 341 -2.66 8.66 -7.01
C TYR A 341 -3.57 9.86 -7.25
N ASP A 342 -4.33 9.78 -8.35
CA ASP A 342 -5.42 10.69 -8.73
C ASP A 342 -6.73 9.89 -8.81
N LEU A 343 -7.82 10.50 -8.35
CA LEU A 343 -9.10 9.83 -8.11
C LEU A 343 -10.25 10.63 -8.73
N GLU A 344 -11.05 9.99 -9.58
CA GLU A 344 -12.35 10.51 -10.04
C GLU A 344 -13.48 9.66 -9.44
N ILE A 345 -14.41 10.30 -8.74
CA ILE A 345 -15.59 9.64 -8.17
C ILE A 345 -16.84 10.27 -8.78
N THR A 346 -17.75 9.45 -9.29
CA THR A 346 -19.13 9.84 -9.63
C THR A 346 -20.12 9.09 -8.74
N ILE A 347 -21.02 9.82 -8.07
CA ILE A 347 -22.05 9.28 -7.16
C ILE A 347 -23.46 9.79 -7.57
N PRO A 348 -24.55 9.10 -7.18
CA PRO A 348 -25.92 9.62 -7.36
C PRO A 348 -26.11 10.97 -6.66
N SER A 349 -26.93 11.86 -7.22
CA SER A 349 -27.13 13.21 -6.64
C SER A 349 -27.72 13.14 -5.23
N GLY A 350 -27.11 13.89 -4.28
CA GLY A 350 -27.49 13.90 -2.87
C GLY A 350 -26.82 12.82 -2.00
N ALA A 351 -26.17 11.82 -2.61
CA ALA A 351 -25.34 10.86 -1.90
C ALA A 351 -24.11 11.54 -1.27
N SER A 352 -23.43 10.83 -0.36
CA SER A 352 -22.17 11.26 0.25
C SER A 352 -21.05 10.28 -0.04
N VAL A 353 -19.79 10.71 0.07
CA VAL A 353 -18.63 9.83 -0.13
C VAL A 353 -17.51 10.13 0.85
N MET A 354 -16.81 9.07 1.25
CA MET A 354 -15.65 9.10 2.12
C MET A 354 -14.43 8.52 1.37
N VAL A 355 -13.28 9.16 1.53
CA VAL A 355 -11.98 8.73 1.00
C VAL A 355 -11.02 8.58 2.17
N ASN A 356 -10.43 7.39 2.33
CA ASN A 356 -9.56 7.02 3.46
C ASN A 356 -10.19 7.31 4.85
N GLY A 357 -11.52 7.21 4.95
CA GLY A 357 -12.28 7.51 6.16
C GLY A 357 -12.58 9.01 6.40
N GLN A 358 -12.15 9.92 5.53
CA GLN A 358 -12.50 11.34 5.58
C GLN A 358 -13.65 11.66 4.62
N ALA A 359 -14.65 12.42 5.06
CA ALA A 359 -15.81 12.77 4.24
C ALA A 359 -15.49 13.90 3.25
N VAL A 360 -15.85 13.72 1.98
CA VAL A 360 -15.74 14.75 0.94
C VAL A 360 -16.84 15.81 1.14
N PRO A 361 -16.52 17.11 1.25
CA PRO A 361 -17.52 18.16 1.32
C PRO A 361 -18.33 18.26 0.01
N LEU A 362 -19.66 18.41 0.12
CA LEU A 362 -20.54 18.62 -1.04
C LEU A 362 -20.13 19.84 -1.89
N ALA A 363 -19.44 20.83 -1.30
CA ALA A 363 -18.92 22.01 -2.00
C ALA A 363 -17.67 21.75 -2.86
N GLU A 364 -17.02 20.58 -2.74
CA GLU A 364 -15.96 20.11 -3.64
C GLU A 364 -16.52 19.26 -4.80
N MET A 365 -17.81 18.93 -4.76
CA MET A 365 -18.50 18.16 -5.81
C MET A 365 -19.08 19.10 -6.87
N THR A 366 -19.14 18.62 -8.11
CA THR A 366 -19.74 19.30 -9.26
C THR A 366 -20.87 18.43 -9.82
N ASP A 367 -22.04 19.03 -10.07
CA ASP A 367 -23.16 18.33 -10.70
C ASP A 367 -22.82 17.94 -12.14
N CYS A 368 -23.18 16.72 -12.54
CA CYS A 368 -22.97 16.21 -13.90
C CYS A 368 -24.09 15.25 -14.32
N ASP A 369 -24.08 14.81 -15.58
CA ASP A 369 -24.95 13.72 -16.01
C ASP A 369 -24.57 12.39 -15.33
N SER A 370 -25.58 11.57 -15.04
CA SER A 370 -25.40 10.18 -14.63
C SER A 370 -24.74 9.34 -15.74
N HIS A 371 -24.13 8.22 -15.36
CA HIS A 371 -23.65 7.22 -16.31
C HIS A 371 -24.79 6.58 -17.12
N ILE A 372 -26.04 6.63 -16.62
CA ILE A 372 -27.25 6.33 -17.41
C ILE A 372 -27.52 7.51 -18.34
N GLN A 373 -27.35 7.28 -19.64
CA GLN A 373 -27.50 8.29 -20.69
C GLN A 373 -28.79 8.04 -21.48
N LEU A 374 -29.68 9.03 -21.51
CA LEU A 374 -30.94 8.94 -22.25
C LEU A 374 -30.80 9.43 -23.70
N ASP A 375 -31.41 8.73 -24.64
CA ASP A 375 -31.45 9.15 -26.06
C ASP A 375 -32.48 10.26 -26.32
N GLU A 376 -32.38 10.94 -27.46
CA GLU A 376 -33.27 12.05 -27.85
C GLU A 376 -34.76 11.65 -27.83
N THR A 377 -35.09 10.36 -27.99
CA THR A 377 -36.48 9.88 -27.90
C THR A 377 -36.91 9.77 -26.45
N ALA A 378 -36.08 9.15 -25.60
CA ALA A 378 -36.28 9.03 -24.15
C ALA A 378 -36.47 10.39 -23.45
N LEU A 379 -35.69 11.40 -23.84
CA LEU A 379 -35.75 12.77 -23.30
C LEU A 379 -37.07 13.53 -23.57
N ASN A 380 -38.00 12.98 -24.35
CA ASN A 380 -39.36 13.52 -24.48
C ASN A 380 -40.31 13.07 -23.34
N TYR A 381 -39.87 12.13 -22.49
CA TYR A 381 -40.69 11.51 -21.45
C TYR A 381 -40.14 11.70 -20.04
N ALA A 382 -38.81 11.74 -19.87
CA ALA A 382 -38.15 11.99 -18.59
C ALA A 382 -36.89 12.86 -18.76
N GLU A 383 -36.48 13.54 -17.70
CA GLU A 383 -35.24 14.32 -17.66
C GLU A 383 -34.00 13.42 -17.56
N GLN A 384 -32.86 13.88 -18.10
CA GLN A 384 -31.57 13.19 -17.98
C GLN A 384 -31.18 13.07 -16.49
N PRO A 385 -30.98 11.85 -15.95
CA PRO A 385 -30.63 11.71 -14.53
C PRO A 385 -29.31 12.40 -14.17
N MET A 386 -29.31 13.04 -13.01
CA MET A 386 -28.18 13.80 -12.48
C MET A 386 -27.34 12.97 -11.50
N ALA A 387 -26.05 13.20 -11.52
CA ALA A 387 -25.04 12.66 -10.61
C ALA A 387 -24.16 13.80 -10.09
N GLN A 388 -23.28 13.51 -9.14
CA GLN A 388 -22.29 14.44 -8.63
C GLN A 388 -20.90 13.83 -8.73
N ARG A 389 -19.93 14.65 -9.13
CA ARG A 389 -18.55 14.22 -9.40
C ARG A 389 -17.57 15.03 -8.56
N VAL A 390 -16.54 14.35 -8.04
CA VAL A 390 -15.37 14.98 -7.45
C VAL A 390 -14.10 14.40 -8.08
N GLN A 391 -13.08 15.24 -8.24
CA GLN A 391 -11.74 14.85 -8.64
C GLN A 391 -10.78 15.21 -7.49
N ILE A 392 -10.06 14.23 -6.97
CA ILE A 392 -9.10 14.38 -5.88
C ILE A 392 -7.73 13.95 -6.40
N SER A 393 -6.80 14.88 -6.49
CA SER A 393 -5.45 14.64 -7.00
C SER A 393 -4.39 14.76 -5.91
N GLY A 394 -3.23 14.15 -6.15
CA GLY A 394 -2.07 14.32 -5.27
C GLY A 394 -2.12 13.48 -3.99
N LEU A 395 -2.66 12.26 -4.07
CA LEU A 395 -2.64 11.28 -2.98
C LEU A 395 -1.34 10.44 -3.04
N TYR A 396 -0.80 10.08 -1.88
CA TYR A 396 0.41 9.27 -1.73
C TYR A 396 0.13 7.77 -1.64
N VAL A 397 -1.07 7.39 -1.20
CA VAL A 397 -1.53 6.02 -0.99
C VAL A 397 -2.74 5.72 -1.89
N ALA A 398 -2.87 4.46 -2.34
CA ALA A 398 -4.05 4.00 -3.06
C ALA A 398 -5.32 4.22 -2.20
N PRO A 399 -6.31 5.01 -2.66
CA PRO A 399 -7.43 5.44 -1.82
C PRO A 399 -8.44 4.33 -1.53
N GLU A 400 -8.91 4.24 -0.28
CA GLU A 400 -10.12 3.50 0.07
C GLU A 400 -11.35 4.41 -0.08
N VAL A 401 -12.28 4.07 -0.99
CA VAL A 401 -13.45 4.89 -1.31
C VAL A 401 -14.75 4.19 -0.91
N LYS A 402 -15.63 4.89 -0.18
CA LYS A 402 -16.96 4.39 0.24
C LYS A 402 -18.01 5.48 0.07
N ALA A 403 -19.04 5.25 -0.75
CA ALA A 403 -20.18 6.14 -0.90
C ALA A 403 -21.40 5.64 -0.10
N PHE A 404 -22.30 6.55 0.25
CA PHE A 404 -23.50 6.28 1.04
C PHE A 404 -24.71 7.07 0.53
N ASP A 405 -25.89 6.47 0.55
CA ASP A 405 -27.14 7.12 0.15
C ASP A 405 -27.64 8.14 1.19
N ASN A 406 -28.73 8.82 0.84
CA ASN A 406 -29.37 9.86 1.65
C ASN A 406 -29.96 9.33 3.00
N LEU A 407 -29.98 8.01 3.19
CA LEU A 407 -30.44 7.31 4.40
C LEU A 407 -29.27 6.73 5.22
N GLY A 408 -28.04 6.80 4.71
CA GLY A 408 -26.83 6.25 5.35
C GLY A 408 -26.52 4.79 5.00
N ASN A 409 -27.21 4.18 4.03
CA ASN A 409 -26.79 2.88 3.49
C ASN A 409 -25.51 3.06 2.66
N GLN A 410 -24.55 2.15 2.79
CA GLN A 410 -23.42 2.10 1.86
C GLN A 410 -23.91 1.74 0.44
N LEU A 411 -23.33 2.42 -0.56
CA LEU A 411 -23.53 2.17 -1.99
C LEU A 411 -22.43 1.24 -2.54
N GLU A 412 -22.75 0.52 -3.60
CA GLU A 412 -21.82 -0.33 -4.33
C GLU A 412 -21.29 0.38 -5.57
N ALA A 413 -20.01 0.15 -5.88
CA ALA A 413 -19.37 0.70 -7.06
C ALA A 413 -19.59 -0.22 -8.27
N ARG A 414 -20.13 0.32 -9.36
CA ARG A 414 -20.23 -0.34 -10.68
C ARG A 414 -18.89 -0.83 -11.21
N THR A 415 -17.81 -0.16 -10.78
CA THR A 415 -16.44 -0.45 -11.19
C THR A 415 -15.54 -0.16 -10.01
N VAL A 416 -14.78 -1.18 -9.60
CA VAL A 416 -13.68 -1.06 -8.64
C VAL A 416 -12.38 -1.07 -9.46
N PRO A 417 -11.60 0.01 -9.49
CA PRO A 417 -10.32 0.05 -10.20
C PRO A 417 -9.29 -0.86 -9.51
N ASP A 418 -8.26 -1.27 -10.25
CA ASP A 418 -7.15 -2.03 -9.67
C ASP A 418 -6.35 -1.12 -8.72
N ALA A 419 -6.08 -1.55 -7.50
CA ALA A 419 -5.38 -0.74 -6.49
C ALA A 419 -3.93 -0.36 -6.90
N SER A 420 -3.38 -1.00 -7.93
CA SER A 420 -2.10 -0.64 -8.55
C SER A 420 -2.20 0.44 -9.64
N GLU A 421 -3.41 0.81 -10.07
CA GLU A 421 -3.61 1.94 -10.99
C GLU A 421 -3.47 3.28 -10.26
N THR A 422 -2.68 4.17 -10.85
CA THR A 422 -2.41 5.53 -10.37
C THR A 422 -3.55 6.51 -10.65
N HIS A 423 -4.41 6.20 -11.61
CA HIS A 423 -5.63 6.98 -11.87
C HIS A 423 -6.84 6.07 -11.68
N GLN A 424 -7.58 6.31 -10.61
CA GLN A 424 -8.67 5.45 -10.16
C GLN A 424 -10.01 6.11 -10.44
N VAL A 425 -10.93 5.37 -11.06
CA VAL A 425 -12.26 5.86 -11.43
C VAL A 425 -13.34 5.01 -10.75
N TYR A 426 -14.11 5.64 -9.87
CA TYR A 426 -15.23 5.01 -9.17
C TYR A 426 -16.55 5.59 -9.69
N VAL A 427 -17.48 4.70 -10.05
CA VAL A 427 -18.86 5.07 -10.38
C VAL A 427 -19.78 4.28 -9.45
N PHE A 428 -20.51 4.97 -8.58
CA PHE A 428 -21.51 4.37 -7.72
C PHE A 428 -22.89 4.46 -8.37
N GLU A 429 -23.66 3.37 -8.31
CA GLU A 429 -25.07 3.34 -8.73
C GLU A 429 -25.97 3.63 -7.51
N PRO A 430 -27.25 4.01 -7.70
CA PRO A 430 -28.23 3.98 -6.62
C PRO A 430 -28.33 2.57 -6.02
N LYS A 431 -28.70 2.49 -4.73
CA LYS A 431 -28.96 1.20 -4.08
C LYS A 431 -30.24 0.56 -4.64
N ASP A 432 -30.26 -0.77 -4.68
CA ASP A 432 -31.45 -1.54 -5.03
C ASP A 432 -32.64 -1.23 -4.09
N GLU A 433 -33.78 -0.96 -4.69
CA GLU A 433 -35.04 -0.80 -3.97
C GLU A 433 -35.57 -2.15 -3.50
N VAL A 434 -35.76 -2.28 -2.19
CA VAL A 434 -36.31 -3.49 -1.54
C VAL A 434 -37.81 -3.68 -1.84
N THR A 435 -38.50 -2.61 -2.24
CA THR A 435 -39.93 -2.59 -2.59
C THR A 435 -40.19 -1.58 -3.72
N PRO A 436 -39.93 -1.94 -4.98
CA PRO A 436 -40.12 -1.05 -6.13
C PRO A 436 -41.61 -0.81 -6.44
N ASP A 437 -41.88 0.07 -7.42
CA ASP A 437 -43.23 0.32 -7.94
C ASP A 437 -43.85 -0.97 -8.51
N ALA A 438 -45.00 -1.40 -7.97
CA ALA A 438 -45.70 -2.60 -8.44
C ALA A 438 -46.13 -2.51 -9.91
N ASP A 439 -46.39 -1.31 -10.46
CA ASP A 439 -46.65 -1.14 -11.90
C ASP A 439 -45.37 -1.32 -12.74
N LEU A 440 -44.18 -1.14 -12.15
CA LEU A 440 -42.88 -1.44 -12.77
C LEU A 440 -42.59 -2.94 -12.71
N GLU A 441 -42.77 -3.61 -11.56
CA GLU A 441 -42.58 -5.07 -11.43
C GLU A 441 -43.42 -5.84 -12.46
N ASN A 442 -44.73 -5.55 -12.52
CA ASN A 442 -45.64 -6.19 -13.48
C ASN A 442 -45.25 -5.86 -14.93
N ARG A 443 -44.81 -4.63 -15.22
CA ARG A 443 -44.30 -4.26 -16.56
C ARG A 443 -43.05 -5.03 -16.94
N MET A 444 -42.12 -5.23 -16.01
CA MET A 444 -40.87 -5.96 -16.23
C MET A 444 -41.09 -7.45 -16.46
N ASP A 445 -42.05 -8.07 -15.76
CA ASP A 445 -42.47 -9.44 -16.00
C ASP A 445 -43.03 -9.63 -17.42
N GLU A 446 -43.97 -8.76 -17.83
CA GLU A 446 -44.53 -8.81 -19.19
C GLU A 446 -43.47 -8.53 -20.26
N LEU A 447 -42.61 -7.52 -20.06
CA LEU A 447 -41.50 -7.17 -20.97
C LEU A 447 -40.52 -8.33 -21.14
N THR A 448 -40.08 -8.95 -20.04
CA THR A 448 -39.08 -10.03 -20.07
C THR A 448 -39.66 -11.28 -20.74
N LYS A 449 -40.93 -11.61 -20.47
CA LYS A 449 -41.63 -12.69 -21.18
C LYS A 449 -41.79 -12.40 -22.68
N ALA A 450 -42.12 -11.16 -23.05
CA ALA A 450 -42.17 -10.75 -24.46
C ALA A 450 -40.80 -10.83 -25.15
N TYR A 451 -39.72 -10.39 -24.47
CA TYR A 451 -38.35 -10.45 -24.97
C TYR A 451 -37.88 -11.88 -25.18
N ILE A 452 -38.07 -12.76 -24.20
CA ILE A 452 -37.74 -14.19 -24.31
C ILE A 452 -38.51 -14.82 -25.48
N ASN A 453 -39.82 -14.56 -25.61
CA ASN A 453 -40.64 -15.14 -26.67
C ASN A 453 -40.18 -14.68 -28.06
N TYR A 454 -39.75 -13.42 -28.19
CA TYR A 454 -39.07 -12.91 -29.39
C TYR A 454 -37.77 -13.64 -29.67
N MET A 455 -36.84 -13.68 -28.71
CA MET A 455 -35.51 -14.27 -28.89
C MET A 455 -35.55 -15.76 -29.31
N ILE A 456 -36.60 -16.51 -28.96
CA ILE A 456 -36.73 -17.94 -29.31
C ILE A 456 -37.76 -18.23 -30.42
N ASN A 457 -38.39 -17.22 -31.03
CA ASN A 457 -39.50 -17.36 -31.98
C ASN A 457 -40.68 -18.20 -31.45
N LYS A 458 -41.12 -17.97 -30.20
CA LYS A 458 -42.22 -18.73 -29.59
C LYS A 458 -43.55 -18.43 -30.27
N ASP A 459 -44.29 -19.49 -30.62
CA ASP A 459 -45.71 -19.54 -31.07
C ASP A 459 -46.12 -18.67 -32.29
N LEU A 460 -45.31 -17.69 -32.70
CA LEU A 460 -45.56 -16.69 -33.74
C LEU A 460 -44.30 -16.50 -34.61
N ALA A 461 -44.45 -15.88 -35.78
CA ALA A 461 -43.30 -15.47 -36.59
C ALA A 461 -42.46 -14.40 -35.86
N THR A 462 -41.16 -14.34 -36.17
CA THR A 462 -40.18 -13.42 -35.53
C THR A 462 -40.65 -11.97 -35.53
N TRP A 463 -41.20 -11.51 -36.65
CA TRP A 463 -41.75 -10.15 -36.80
C TRP A 463 -43.01 -9.91 -35.95
N ASP A 464 -43.87 -10.92 -35.76
CA ASP A 464 -45.08 -10.79 -34.94
C ASP A 464 -44.74 -10.79 -33.45
N ASN A 465 -43.77 -11.61 -33.03
CA ASN A 465 -43.20 -11.52 -31.68
C ASN A 465 -42.50 -10.18 -31.43
N LEU A 466 -41.77 -9.63 -32.41
CA LEU A 466 -41.18 -8.29 -32.31
C LEU A 466 -42.27 -7.22 -32.19
N ASN A 467 -43.30 -7.26 -33.04
CA ASN A 467 -44.46 -6.36 -32.95
C ASN A 467 -45.17 -6.44 -31.59
N TYR A 468 -45.17 -7.62 -30.94
CA TYR A 468 -45.69 -7.78 -29.58
C TYR A 468 -44.75 -7.15 -28.54
N LEU A 469 -43.45 -7.42 -28.60
CA LEU A 469 -42.42 -6.83 -27.74
C LEU A 469 -42.38 -5.29 -27.83
N GLU A 470 -42.60 -4.71 -29.00
CA GLU A 470 -42.58 -3.25 -29.19
C GLU A 470 -43.65 -2.49 -28.40
N ASN A 471 -44.72 -3.15 -27.94
CA ASN A 471 -45.70 -2.53 -27.03
C ASN A 471 -45.08 -2.15 -25.68
N TYR A 472 -43.99 -2.81 -25.28
CA TYR A 472 -43.27 -2.59 -24.02
C TYR A 472 -42.10 -1.59 -24.16
N LEU A 473 -41.79 -1.16 -25.39
CA LEU A 473 -40.69 -0.25 -25.70
C LEU A 473 -41.18 1.19 -25.94
N ILE A 474 -40.27 2.16 -25.91
CA ILE A 474 -40.49 3.50 -26.46
C ILE A 474 -40.26 3.48 -27.98
N ILE A 475 -41.24 3.98 -28.75
CA ILE A 475 -41.15 4.03 -30.22
C ILE A 475 -40.10 5.07 -30.62
N GLY A 476 -39.07 4.63 -31.35
CA GLY A 476 -37.93 5.43 -31.78
C GLY A 476 -36.67 5.23 -30.92
N SER A 477 -36.78 4.66 -29.72
CA SER A 477 -35.65 4.57 -28.80
C SER A 477 -34.58 3.56 -29.21
N SER A 478 -33.40 3.70 -28.62
CA SER A 478 -32.25 2.81 -28.79
C SER A 478 -32.59 1.32 -28.60
N ALA A 479 -33.44 0.96 -27.63
CA ALA A 479 -33.93 -0.42 -27.45
C ALA A 479 -34.70 -0.94 -28.68
N GLN A 480 -35.70 -0.17 -29.17
CA GLN A 480 -36.49 -0.58 -30.34
C GLN A 480 -35.60 -0.71 -31.58
N GLN A 481 -34.70 0.25 -31.82
CA GLN A 481 -33.79 0.22 -32.97
C GLN A 481 -32.85 -1.00 -32.91
N LYS A 482 -32.27 -1.28 -31.74
CA LYS A 482 -31.35 -2.41 -31.53
C LYS A 482 -32.06 -3.75 -31.67
N LEU A 483 -33.24 -3.93 -31.07
CA LEU A 483 -34.04 -5.15 -31.23
C LEU A 483 -34.48 -5.36 -32.69
N ARG A 484 -34.93 -4.30 -33.38
CA ARG A 484 -35.25 -4.33 -34.83
C ARG A 484 -34.07 -4.71 -35.70
N SER A 485 -32.85 -4.32 -35.35
CA SER A 485 -31.65 -4.71 -36.13
C SER A 485 -31.36 -6.21 -36.03
N MET A 486 -31.64 -6.82 -34.87
CA MET A 486 -31.39 -8.24 -34.58
C MET A 486 -32.44 -9.18 -35.19
N VAL A 487 -33.57 -8.67 -35.70
CA VAL A 487 -34.72 -9.48 -36.17
C VAL A 487 -34.37 -10.50 -37.25
N SER A 488 -33.36 -10.21 -38.08
CA SER A 488 -32.89 -11.15 -39.11
C SER A 488 -32.16 -12.33 -38.49
N ASP A 489 -31.33 -12.08 -37.48
CA ASP A 489 -30.50 -13.08 -36.82
C ASP A 489 -31.33 -13.94 -35.86
N VAL A 490 -32.24 -13.32 -35.10
CA VAL A 490 -33.24 -14.03 -34.30
C VAL A 490 -34.12 -14.91 -35.20
N GLY A 491 -34.42 -14.47 -36.43
CA GLY A 491 -35.15 -15.27 -37.43
C GLY A 491 -34.43 -16.54 -37.91
N TRP A 492 -33.13 -16.69 -37.64
CA TRP A 492 -32.37 -17.93 -37.90
C TRP A 492 -32.29 -18.88 -36.71
N ASN A 493 -32.82 -18.51 -35.54
CA ASN A 493 -32.79 -19.39 -34.37
C ASN A 493 -33.57 -20.68 -34.63
N ASN A 494 -32.96 -21.81 -34.27
CA ASN A 494 -33.51 -23.14 -34.53
C ASN A 494 -34.90 -23.30 -33.88
N PRO A 495 -35.86 -23.97 -34.54
CA PRO A 495 -37.12 -24.32 -33.89
C PRO A 495 -36.86 -25.25 -32.70
N TYR A 496 -37.78 -25.24 -31.72
CA TYR A 496 -37.75 -26.16 -30.58
C TYR A 496 -39.06 -26.97 -30.52
N THR A 497 -38.98 -28.17 -29.95
CA THR A 497 -40.14 -29.06 -29.70
C THR A 497 -40.64 -28.97 -28.26
N GLU A 498 -39.78 -28.58 -27.34
CA GLU A 498 -40.07 -28.41 -25.91
C GLU A 498 -39.25 -27.24 -25.34
N ARG A 499 -39.83 -26.53 -24.37
CA ARG A 499 -39.23 -25.43 -23.63
C ARG A 499 -39.52 -25.64 -22.14
N VAL A 500 -38.48 -25.55 -21.32
CA VAL A 500 -38.59 -25.53 -19.86
C VAL A 500 -37.97 -24.23 -19.33
N ASP A 501 -38.73 -23.47 -18.56
CA ASP A 501 -38.25 -22.25 -17.91
C ASP A 501 -37.70 -22.67 -16.54
N LYS A 502 -36.38 -22.59 -16.36
CA LYS A 502 -35.70 -22.97 -15.10
C LYS A 502 -35.72 -21.82 -14.11
N VAL A 503 -35.32 -20.63 -14.57
CA VAL A 503 -35.23 -19.39 -13.80
C VAL A 503 -35.81 -18.25 -14.63
N LEU A 504 -36.60 -17.40 -13.99
CA LEU A 504 -37.02 -16.10 -14.49
C LEU A 504 -37.06 -15.16 -13.28
N GLU A 505 -36.06 -14.31 -13.16
CA GLU A 505 -35.87 -13.40 -12.04
C GLU A 505 -35.67 -11.97 -12.54
N ILE A 506 -36.18 -11.01 -11.76
CA ILE A 506 -36.05 -9.59 -12.05
C ILE A 506 -35.57 -8.92 -10.77
N SER A 507 -34.39 -8.32 -10.84
CA SER A 507 -33.60 -7.83 -9.71
C SER A 507 -33.01 -6.45 -10.02
N HIS A 508 -32.20 -5.91 -9.10
CA HIS A 508 -31.44 -4.67 -9.30
C HIS A 508 -32.29 -3.48 -9.76
N TYR A 509 -33.45 -3.29 -9.11
CA TYR A 509 -34.34 -2.14 -9.29
C TYR A 509 -33.67 -0.88 -8.70
N LYS A 510 -33.00 -0.10 -9.55
CA LYS A 510 -32.28 1.11 -9.13
C LYS A 510 -33.00 2.35 -9.65
N MET A 511 -33.60 3.12 -8.74
CA MET A 511 -34.24 4.39 -9.06
C MET A 511 -33.20 5.49 -9.28
N TYR A 512 -33.27 6.17 -10.42
CA TYR A 512 -32.48 7.36 -10.73
C TYR A 512 -33.31 8.65 -10.66
N SER A 513 -34.63 8.54 -10.89
CA SER A 513 -35.66 9.53 -10.59
C SER A 513 -37.04 8.85 -10.56
N ASP A 514 -38.08 9.55 -10.10
CA ASP A 514 -39.48 9.08 -10.08
C ASP A 514 -39.95 8.47 -11.42
N ASP A 515 -39.36 8.93 -12.53
CA ASP A 515 -39.68 8.52 -13.90
C ASP A 515 -38.59 7.66 -14.59
N VAL A 516 -37.43 7.41 -13.96
CA VAL A 516 -36.30 6.66 -14.57
C VAL A 516 -35.71 5.62 -13.62
N TYR A 517 -35.76 4.36 -14.03
CA TYR A 517 -35.18 3.21 -13.33
C TYR A 517 -34.23 2.43 -14.24
N THR A 518 -33.30 1.68 -13.64
CA THR A 518 -32.79 0.45 -14.27
C THR A 518 -33.29 -0.77 -13.52
N CYS A 519 -33.49 -1.86 -14.25
CA CYS A 519 -33.86 -3.16 -13.70
C CYS A 519 -33.08 -4.24 -14.47
N GLU A 520 -32.67 -5.31 -13.81
CA GLU A 520 -32.06 -6.46 -14.46
C GLU A 520 -33.03 -7.62 -14.56
N SER A 521 -32.92 -8.41 -15.62
CA SER A 521 -33.80 -9.54 -15.90
C SER A 521 -32.95 -10.73 -16.28
N HIS A 522 -32.83 -11.67 -15.36
CA HIS A 522 -32.10 -12.91 -15.52
C HIS A 522 -33.03 -14.05 -15.89
N PHE A 523 -32.64 -14.86 -16.87
CA PHE A 523 -33.41 -16.02 -17.27
C PHE A 523 -32.51 -17.21 -17.62
N GLU A 524 -32.95 -18.39 -17.17
CA GLU A 524 -32.45 -19.68 -17.62
C GLU A 524 -33.57 -20.45 -18.30
N LEU A 525 -33.34 -20.83 -19.55
CA LEU A 525 -34.29 -21.54 -20.40
C LEU A 525 -33.61 -22.79 -20.95
N GLN A 526 -34.34 -23.89 -21.03
CA GLN A 526 -33.89 -25.11 -21.71
C GLN A 526 -34.77 -25.38 -22.92
N LEU A 527 -34.16 -25.44 -24.11
CA LEU A 527 -34.85 -25.68 -25.38
C LEU A 527 -34.38 -27.01 -25.99
N THR A 528 -35.33 -27.88 -26.31
CA THR A 528 -35.06 -29.20 -26.91
C THR A 528 -35.43 -29.20 -28.40
N ASN A 529 -34.51 -29.66 -29.25
CA ASN A 529 -34.78 -30.04 -30.64
C ASN A 529 -33.83 -31.18 -31.05
N ASN A 530 -34.21 -32.42 -30.75
CA ASN A 530 -33.36 -33.64 -30.82
C ASN A 530 -32.12 -33.62 -29.89
N VAL A 531 -31.60 -32.44 -29.57
CA VAL A 531 -30.58 -32.15 -28.55
C VAL A 531 -31.17 -31.13 -27.59
N VAL A 532 -30.84 -31.25 -26.30
CA VAL A 532 -31.20 -30.30 -25.25
C VAL A 532 -30.12 -29.21 -25.18
N ASN A 533 -30.53 -27.94 -25.20
CA ASN A 533 -29.62 -26.79 -25.13
C ASN A 533 -30.11 -25.82 -24.05
N ASP A 534 -29.18 -25.35 -23.22
CA ASP A 534 -29.45 -24.33 -22.21
C ASP A 534 -29.14 -22.93 -22.76
N TYR A 535 -30.04 -21.99 -22.50
CA TYR A 535 -29.98 -20.58 -22.89
C TYR A 535 -30.08 -19.74 -21.63
N ILE A 536 -28.97 -19.12 -21.25
CA ILE A 536 -28.84 -18.29 -20.05
C ILE A 536 -28.55 -16.87 -20.50
N GLY A 537 -29.20 -15.88 -19.88
CA GLY A 537 -28.92 -14.47 -20.17
C GLY A 537 -29.40 -13.54 -19.07
N THR A 538 -28.65 -12.46 -18.86
CA THR A 538 -29.05 -11.32 -18.02
C THR A 538 -29.14 -10.07 -18.90
N VAL A 539 -30.25 -9.35 -18.81
CA VAL A 539 -30.49 -8.11 -19.56
C VAL A 539 -30.78 -6.98 -18.58
N ARG A 540 -29.97 -5.92 -18.61
CA ARG A 540 -30.23 -4.67 -17.92
C ARG A 540 -31.07 -3.77 -18.81
N TRP A 541 -32.23 -3.35 -18.33
CA TRP A 541 -33.17 -2.46 -19.01
C TRP A 541 -33.12 -1.07 -18.39
N THR A 542 -33.18 -0.01 -19.21
CA THR A 542 -33.46 1.36 -18.74
C THR A 542 -34.94 1.62 -18.96
N MET A 543 -35.69 1.74 -17.87
CA MET A 543 -37.15 1.89 -17.85
C MET A 543 -37.53 3.33 -17.59
N ILE A 544 -38.46 3.84 -18.40
CA ILE A 544 -38.97 5.21 -18.30
C ILE A 544 -40.48 5.19 -18.12
N LYS A 545 -40.97 6.02 -17.20
CA LYS A 545 -42.40 6.20 -16.94
C LYS A 545 -42.99 7.08 -18.05
N THR A 546 -44.10 6.65 -18.62
CA THR A 546 -44.82 7.42 -19.66
C THR A 546 -46.29 7.53 -19.29
N ALA A 547 -47.04 8.38 -20.00
CA ALA A 547 -48.49 8.44 -19.87
C ALA A 547 -49.22 7.10 -20.22
N GLY A 548 -48.51 6.14 -20.83
CA GLY A 548 -48.97 4.75 -21.05
C GLY A 548 -48.41 3.74 -20.04
N GLY A 549 -47.85 4.19 -18.91
CA GLY A 549 -47.11 3.38 -17.95
C GLY A 549 -45.61 3.25 -18.29
N TRP A 550 -44.91 2.44 -17.50
CA TRP A 550 -43.49 2.12 -17.69
C TRP A 550 -43.20 1.46 -19.06
N LYS A 551 -42.11 1.86 -19.71
CA LYS A 551 -41.62 1.33 -20.99
C LYS A 551 -40.09 1.33 -21.05
N ALA A 552 -39.50 0.38 -21.77
CA ALA A 552 -38.05 0.33 -21.96
C ALA A 552 -37.57 1.36 -23.01
N ALA A 553 -36.58 2.16 -22.64
CA ALA A 553 -35.88 3.09 -23.52
C ALA A 553 -34.62 2.46 -24.14
N ALA A 554 -33.77 1.86 -23.30
CA ALA A 554 -32.50 1.23 -23.68
C ALA A 554 -32.37 -0.18 -23.04
N PHE A 555 -31.45 -1.01 -23.57
CA PHE A 555 -31.08 -2.27 -22.93
C PHE A 555 -29.62 -2.67 -23.22
N GLU A 556 -29.01 -3.32 -22.24
CA GLU A 556 -27.66 -3.90 -22.27
C GLU A 556 -27.75 -5.39 -21.96
N MET A 557 -27.01 -6.24 -22.69
CA MET A 557 -26.91 -7.66 -22.38
C MET A 557 -25.64 -7.84 -21.57
N LEU A 558 -25.76 -8.30 -20.33
CA LEU A 558 -24.62 -8.49 -19.44
C LEU A 558 -23.94 -9.83 -19.73
N SER A 559 -22.63 -9.89 -19.51
CA SER A 559 -21.87 -11.13 -19.68
C SER A 559 -22.08 -12.03 -18.47
N SER A 560 -22.13 -13.35 -18.67
CA SER A 560 -22.27 -14.33 -17.59
C SER A 560 -20.99 -14.53 -16.76
N GLY A 561 -20.13 -13.51 -16.67
CA GLY A 561 -18.91 -13.50 -15.86
C GLY A 561 -18.93 -12.49 -14.70
N ASP A 562 -19.74 -11.42 -14.81
CA ASP A 562 -19.66 -10.27 -13.90
C ASP A 562 -20.35 -10.55 -12.53
N ASN A 563 -21.47 -11.25 -12.52
CA ASN A 563 -22.21 -11.60 -11.28
C ASN A 563 -21.71 -12.92 -10.65
N THR A 564 -20.39 -13.02 -10.39
CA THR A 564 -19.85 -14.11 -9.56
C THR A 564 -19.84 -13.70 -8.09
N GLU A 565 -21.01 -13.64 -7.45
CA GLU A 565 -21.08 -13.58 -5.99
C GLU A 565 -20.34 -14.79 -5.41
N GLN A 566 -19.29 -14.54 -4.62
CA GLN A 566 -18.66 -15.60 -3.84
C GLN A 566 -19.56 -15.93 -2.65
N ILE A 567 -20.52 -16.83 -2.87
CA ILE A 567 -21.24 -17.52 -1.80
C ILE A 567 -20.21 -18.39 -1.06
N GLN A 568 -19.56 -17.77 -0.07
CA GLN A 568 -18.59 -18.42 0.80
C GLN A 568 -19.37 -19.27 1.81
N GLU A 569 -19.70 -20.50 1.42
CA GLU A 569 -20.28 -21.48 2.35
C GLU A 569 -19.31 -21.74 3.51
N ASP A 570 -19.69 -21.30 4.72
CA ASP A 570 -19.02 -21.65 5.97
C ASP A 570 -19.17 -23.15 6.27
N ALA A 571 -18.33 -23.96 5.62
CA ALA A 571 -18.16 -25.37 5.94
C ALA A 571 -17.34 -25.50 7.24
N PRO A 572 -17.90 -26.02 8.35
CA PRO A 572 -17.19 -26.09 9.61
C PRO A 572 -16.11 -27.17 9.61
N GLU A 573 -14.85 -26.77 9.71
CA GLU A 573 -13.78 -27.65 10.17
C GLU A 573 -14.01 -28.04 11.65
N ASP A 574 -14.17 -29.33 11.92
CA ASP A 574 -13.21 -30.12 12.72
C ASP A 574 -13.77 -31.52 13.02
N THR A 575 -13.12 -32.57 12.50
CA THR A 575 -12.75 -33.77 13.27
C THR A 575 -11.83 -34.70 12.47
N ALA A 576 -10.53 -34.71 12.81
CA ALA A 576 -9.70 -35.91 12.63
C ALA A 576 -10.12 -36.94 13.70
N GLU A 577 -10.05 -38.27 13.55
CA GLU A 577 -8.96 -39.20 13.18
C GLU A 577 -9.58 -40.63 13.09
N PRO A 578 -8.82 -41.73 12.82
CA PRO A 578 -7.71 -41.93 11.88
C PRO A 578 -7.95 -43.20 11.00
N ALA A 579 -6.96 -43.60 10.18
CA ALA A 579 -7.08 -44.74 9.26
C ALA A 579 -6.58 -46.10 9.82
N ALA A 580 -7.34 -47.16 9.55
CA ALA A 580 -6.99 -48.60 9.65
C ALA A 580 -8.10 -49.43 8.96
N GLU A 581 -7.92 -50.65 8.45
CA GLU A 581 -6.75 -51.41 7.95
C GLU A 581 -7.29 -52.61 7.12
N ASN A 582 -6.61 -53.01 6.04
CA ASN A 582 -6.68 -54.30 5.30
C ASN A 582 -8.02 -55.10 5.24
N GLY A 583 -8.59 -55.26 4.03
CA GLY A 583 -9.68 -56.20 3.75
C GLY A 583 -9.67 -56.73 2.30
N GLU A 584 -9.33 -58.00 2.11
CA GLU A 584 -9.14 -58.66 0.81
C GLU A 584 -10.34 -59.55 0.41
N ALA A 585 -10.46 -59.80 -0.90
CA ALA A 585 -11.08 -60.98 -1.54
C ALA A 585 -12.56 -60.97 -2.03
N ALA A 586 -12.66 -61.32 -3.33
CA ALA A 586 -13.56 -62.31 -3.92
C ALA A 586 -15.03 -61.97 -4.30
N GLU A 587 -15.28 -62.00 -5.63
CA GLU A 587 -16.50 -62.57 -6.21
C GLU A 587 -16.71 -64.03 -5.75
N PRO A 588 -17.96 -64.53 -5.76
CA PRO A 588 -18.33 -65.37 -6.91
C PRO A 588 -19.77 -65.11 -7.43
N ALA A 589 -20.00 -65.52 -8.69
CA ALA A 589 -21.33 -65.62 -9.29
C ALA A 589 -22.12 -66.84 -8.76
N ASP A 590 -23.45 -66.87 -8.95
CA ASP A 590 -24.10 -67.81 -9.90
C ASP A 590 -25.63 -67.51 -10.08
N ALA A 591 -26.26 -68.24 -11.00
CA ALA A 591 -27.67 -68.69 -10.99
C ALA A 591 -28.82 -67.68 -11.22
N ALA A 592 -29.00 -67.37 -12.51
CA ALA A 592 -30.27 -67.39 -13.27
C ALA A 592 -31.63 -67.69 -12.58
N ALA A 593 -32.66 -66.94 -12.97
CA ALA A 593 -34.00 -67.48 -13.32
C ALA A 593 -34.83 -66.50 -14.17
N GLU A 594 -35.24 -66.90 -15.37
CA GLU A 594 -36.54 -66.48 -15.93
C GLU A 594 -37.65 -67.31 -15.23
N PRO A 595 -38.92 -66.85 -15.21
CA PRO A 595 -39.79 -67.24 -16.32
C PRO A 595 -40.82 -66.17 -16.78
N THR A 596 -41.01 -66.14 -18.08
CA THR A 596 -42.23 -65.79 -18.85
C THR A 596 -43.53 -65.55 -18.08
N THR A 597 -44.28 -64.51 -18.46
CA THR A 597 -45.43 -64.70 -19.37
C THR A 597 -45.71 -63.45 -20.21
#